data_AF-A0A4R6HQD7-F1
#
_entry.id   AF-A0A4R6HQD7-F1
#
_cell.length_a   1.000
_cell.length_b   1.000
_cell.length_c   1.000
_cell.angle_alpha   90.00
_cell.angle_beta   90.00
_cell.angle_gamma   90.00
#
_symmetry.space_group_name_H-M   'P 1'
#
loop_
_entity.id
_entity.type
_entity.pdbx_description
1 polymer ?
#
loop_
_entity_poly.entity_id
_entity_poly.type
_entity_poly.pdbx_seq_one_letter_code
_entity_poly.pdbx_strand_id
1 'polypeptide(L)'
;MSEIQTFGTRITFGTSEQDRLVADSGVYSLYGLEGDDTLISQWDDDEWRQGALAGGSGNDSYHARADITEIIDAAGNDTLHLAGSQDEYMGALLDGRDLVLANMWSGQSVLVIDFTGQGRIETFVDESGSRLGAGEVERLVYSEGAGNIGYAELEAYTGISSSNFNAAREIDIALATLDWNAVFQQLADAGSTDKSAIADAIQTQALPQLSSNGQQLWQDSGAYQALLNSEYQGLEANLPSGSENAPSSPPSLPSIPGFDASFYLQQNPDVAAAGINPVEHFVNYGWQEGRDPNPWFDSGFYLQQNLDVAAAGINPVEHFVNYGWQEGRDPNPWFDSGFYLQQNPDVATVGINPVEHFVNYGWQEGRNPNALFDTNFYLQQNPDVAAVGINPVEHFVNYGWQEGRDPSADFDTSDYLDANPELALSGISPLEHALQVG
;
A
#
# COMPACT_ATOMS: atom_id res chain seq x y z
N MET A 1 -0.15 -26.42 -31.14
CA MET A 1 0.70 -25.52 -30.35
C MET A 1 1.04 -24.33 -31.24
N SER A 2 0.07 -23.42 -31.34
CA SER A 2 0.12 -22.22 -32.18
C SER A 2 0.35 -21.04 -31.25
N GLU A 3 1.44 -20.32 -31.47
CA GLU A 3 1.77 -18.99 -30.92
C GLU A 3 1.30 -18.74 -29.49
N ILE A 4 2.14 -19.11 -28.50
CA ILE A 4 2.19 -18.34 -27.26
C ILE A 4 2.76 -16.98 -27.70
N GLN A 5 1.88 -16.00 -27.91
CA GLN A 5 2.29 -14.61 -27.93
C GLN A 5 3.00 -14.37 -26.60
N THR A 6 4.30 -14.13 -26.66
CA THR A 6 5.14 -13.85 -25.50
C THR A 6 4.83 -12.43 -25.05
N PHE A 7 3.67 -12.26 -24.41
CA PHE A 7 3.25 -10.99 -23.84
C PHE A 7 4.31 -10.53 -22.82
N GLY A 8 4.72 -9.26 -22.92
CA GLY A 8 5.53 -8.63 -21.89
C GLY A 8 4.66 -8.30 -20.67
N THR A 9 5.29 -8.25 -19.50
CA THR A 9 4.68 -7.74 -18.27
C THR A 9 5.22 -6.34 -17.99
N ARG A 10 4.49 -5.53 -17.22
CA ARG A 10 5.09 -4.34 -16.62
C ARG A 10 5.68 -4.70 -15.27
N ILE A 11 6.99 -4.54 -15.16
CA ILE A 11 7.77 -4.82 -13.95
C ILE A 11 8.12 -3.50 -13.29
N THR A 12 7.65 -3.33 -12.06
CA THR A 12 7.89 -2.14 -11.25
C THR A 12 8.72 -2.52 -10.04
N PHE A 13 9.84 -1.84 -9.86
CA PHE A 13 10.74 -1.99 -8.73
C PHE A 13 10.55 -0.85 -7.73
N GLY A 14 10.52 -1.19 -6.45
CA GLY A 14 10.83 -0.30 -5.35
C GLY A 14 12.33 -0.07 -5.23
N THR A 15 12.78 0.15 -4.02
CA THR A 15 14.12 0.54 -3.64
C THR A 15 14.59 -0.30 -2.44
N SER A 16 15.69 0.09 -1.80
CA SER A 16 16.07 -0.52 -0.52
C SER A 16 15.41 0.16 0.69
N GLU A 17 14.39 0.99 0.46
CA GLU A 17 13.63 1.71 1.46
C GLU A 17 12.18 1.24 1.46
N GLN A 18 11.37 1.71 2.40
CA GLN A 18 9.93 1.43 2.40
C GLN A 18 9.25 2.10 1.20
N ASP A 19 8.64 1.28 0.37
CA ASP A 19 7.95 1.67 -0.86
C ASP A 19 6.45 1.35 -0.82
N ARG A 20 5.68 2.14 -1.57
CA ARG A 20 4.27 1.85 -1.86
C ARG A 20 4.11 1.65 -3.36
N LEU A 21 3.99 0.40 -3.77
CA LEU A 21 3.86 -0.01 -5.16
C LEU A 21 2.40 -0.35 -5.47
N VAL A 22 1.85 0.27 -6.51
CA VAL A 22 0.48 0.00 -6.97
C VAL A 22 0.54 -0.49 -8.40
N ALA A 23 -0.01 -1.68 -8.63
CA ALA A 23 -0.15 -2.26 -9.96
C ALA A 23 -0.96 -1.33 -10.85
N ASP A 24 -0.59 -1.22 -12.10
CA ASP A 24 -1.37 -0.53 -13.10
C ASP A 24 -2.26 -1.51 -13.89
N SER A 25 -2.90 -1.05 -14.96
CA SER A 25 -3.77 -1.91 -15.75
C SER A 25 -2.96 -2.87 -16.63
N GLY A 26 -3.14 -4.19 -16.48
CA GLY A 26 -2.61 -5.20 -17.40
C GLY A 26 -2.00 -6.39 -16.67
N VAL A 27 -1.03 -7.06 -17.32
CA VAL A 27 -0.14 -8.04 -16.67
C VAL A 27 0.99 -7.26 -16.01
N TYR A 28 1.18 -7.43 -14.70
CA TYR A 28 2.13 -6.67 -13.91
C TYR A 28 2.92 -7.56 -12.96
N SER A 29 4.05 -7.03 -12.50
CA SER A 29 4.80 -7.60 -11.40
C SER A 29 5.40 -6.46 -10.55
N LEU A 30 5.17 -6.50 -9.25
CA LEU A 30 5.69 -5.53 -8.30
C LEU A 30 6.78 -6.19 -7.44
N TYR A 31 7.94 -5.55 -7.38
CA TYR A 31 9.09 -6.00 -6.62
C TYR A 31 9.48 -4.92 -5.61
N GLY A 32 9.24 -5.16 -4.32
CA GLY A 32 9.57 -4.23 -3.23
C GLY A 32 11.08 -4.06 -3.05
N LEU A 33 11.78 -5.20 -3.02
CA LEU A 33 13.22 -5.38 -2.78
C LEU A 33 13.59 -5.44 -1.29
N GLU A 34 14.15 -4.38 -0.71
CA GLU A 34 14.43 -4.31 0.73
C GLU A 34 13.60 -3.20 1.34
N GLY A 35 12.95 -3.44 2.48
CA GLY A 35 12.09 -2.43 3.09
C GLY A 35 10.81 -3.05 3.63
N ASP A 36 10.07 -2.30 4.43
CA ASP A 36 8.73 -2.71 4.86
C ASP A 36 7.72 -2.18 3.83
N ASP A 37 7.50 -2.91 2.74
CA ASP A 37 6.82 -2.39 1.55
C ASP A 37 5.30 -2.62 1.56
N THR A 38 4.57 -1.79 0.80
CA THR A 38 3.14 -2.00 0.54
C THR A 38 2.91 -2.22 -0.95
N LEU A 39 2.52 -3.44 -1.32
CA LEU A 39 2.30 -3.88 -2.70
C LEU A 39 0.81 -4.09 -2.95
N ILE A 40 0.25 -3.34 -3.90
CA ILE A 40 -1.20 -3.31 -4.12
C ILE A 40 -1.52 -3.75 -5.54
N SER A 41 -2.23 -4.87 -5.69
CA SER A 41 -2.89 -5.17 -6.96
C SER A 41 -4.17 -4.35 -7.12
N GLN A 42 -4.57 -4.09 -8.37
CA GLN A 42 -5.81 -3.39 -8.69
C GLN A 42 -6.88 -4.36 -9.23
N TRP A 43 -8.14 -4.01 -8.94
CA TRP A 43 -9.30 -4.60 -9.59
C TRP A 43 -9.35 -4.14 -11.04
N ASP A 44 -9.69 -5.05 -11.95
CA ASP A 44 -10.17 -4.65 -13.27
C ASP A 44 -11.38 -5.53 -13.63
N ASP A 45 -12.44 -4.88 -14.09
CA ASP A 45 -13.69 -5.53 -14.47
C ASP A 45 -13.58 -6.24 -15.84
N ASP A 46 -12.51 -5.94 -16.60
CA ASP A 46 -12.25 -6.48 -17.94
C ASP A 46 -10.93 -7.28 -17.99
N GLU A 47 -11.09 -8.61 -18.08
CA GLU A 47 -10.07 -9.67 -18.33
C GLU A 47 -9.24 -10.20 -17.15
N TRP A 48 -9.04 -11.53 -17.18
CA TRP A 48 -8.16 -12.31 -16.30
C TRP A 48 -6.74 -11.75 -16.28
N ARG A 49 -6.40 -11.02 -15.23
CA ARG A 49 -5.04 -10.50 -15.04
C ARG A 49 -4.26 -11.37 -14.07
N GLN A 50 -3.09 -11.78 -14.53
CA GLN A 50 -2.07 -12.43 -13.73
C GLN A 50 -1.12 -11.34 -13.23
N GLY A 51 -1.03 -11.21 -11.91
CA GLY A 51 -0.11 -10.31 -11.24
C GLY A 51 0.81 -11.09 -10.32
N ALA A 52 2.04 -10.60 -10.13
CA ALA A 52 2.94 -11.10 -9.10
C ALA A 52 3.32 -9.97 -8.14
N LEU A 53 3.24 -10.24 -6.84
CA LEU A 53 3.71 -9.34 -5.79
C LEU A 53 4.85 -10.05 -5.05
N ALA A 54 6.02 -9.43 -5.07
CA ALA A 54 7.19 -9.90 -4.35
C ALA A 54 7.75 -8.75 -3.50
N GLY A 55 7.46 -8.75 -2.20
CA GLY A 55 7.92 -7.68 -1.30
C GLY A 55 9.44 -7.75 -1.12
N GLY A 56 9.96 -8.96 -0.90
CA GLY A 56 11.40 -9.19 -0.77
C GLY A 56 11.75 -9.34 0.70
N SER A 57 12.72 -8.58 1.18
CA SER A 57 13.10 -8.62 2.60
C SER A 57 12.50 -7.45 3.37
N GLY A 58 11.83 -7.75 4.48
CA GLY A 58 11.27 -6.73 5.37
C GLY A 58 9.99 -7.24 6.00
N ASN A 59 9.08 -6.37 6.42
CA ASN A 59 7.73 -6.76 6.80
C ASN A 59 6.75 -6.11 5.83
N ASP A 60 6.35 -6.87 4.82
CA ASP A 60 5.59 -6.34 3.69
C ASP A 60 4.09 -6.50 3.89
N SER A 61 3.35 -5.59 3.26
CA SER A 61 1.89 -5.59 3.20
C SER A 61 1.43 -5.78 1.76
N TYR A 62 0.79 -6.92 1.50
CA TYR A 62 0.28 -7.31 0.20
C TYR A 62 -1.22 -7.07 0.14
N HIS A 63 -1.71 -6.23 -0.76
CA HIS A 63 -3.14 -6.05 -1.01
C HIS A 63 -3.55 -6.77 -2.30
N ALA A 64 -4.06 -7.99 -2.16
CA ALA A 64 -4.47 -8.84 -3.26
C ALA A 64 -5.93 -8.59 -3.65
N ARG A 65 -6.11 -7.79 -4.71
CA ARG A 65 -7.40 -7.34 -5.26
C ARG A 65 -7.69 -7.82 -6.69
N ALA A 66 -6.76 -8.53 -7.33
CA ALA A 66 -6.91 -8.99 -8.71
C ALA A 66 -7.34 -10.47 -8.82
N ASP A 67 -7.79 -10.87 -10.01
CA ASP A 67 -8.33 -12.21 -10.29
C ASP A 67 -7.36 -13.36 -10.00
N ILE A 68 -6.09 -13.22 -10.43
CA ILE A 68 -5.03 -14.17 -10.13
C ILE A 68 -3.82 -13.35 -9.68
N THR A 69 -3.60 -13.32 -8.36
CA THR A 69 -2.41 -12.70 -7.78
C THR A 69 -1.52 -13.77 -7.18
N GLU A 70 -0.31 -13.86 -7.69
CA GLU A 70 0.76 -14.62 -7.09
C GLU A 70 1.48 -13.75 -6.07
N ILE A 71 1.68 -14.29 -4.88
CA ILE A 71 2.40 -13.65 -3.80
C ILE A 71 3.57 -14.55 -3.49
N ILE A 72 4.75 -13.97 -3.64
CA ILE A 72 5.99 -14.61 -3.27
C ILE A 72 6.58 -13.79 -2.16
N ASP A 73 6.60 -14.39 -0.99
CA ASP A 73 7.26 -13.84 0.17
C ASP A 73 8.66 -14.48 0.25
N ALA A 74 9.66 -13.66 0.56
CA ALA A 74 11.04 -14.08 0.62
C ALA A 74 11.57 -14.11 2.07
N ALA A 75 11.17 -13.17 2.93
CA ALA A 75 11.49 -13.15 4.35
C ALA A 75 10.79 -11.99 5.05
N GLY A 76 10.19 -12.25 6.22
CA GLY A 76 9.56 -11.17 6.96
C GLY A 76 8.52 -11.62 7.97
N ASN A 77 7.84 -10.64 8.54
CA ASN A 77 6.55 -10.84 9.21
C ASN A 77 5.45 -10.16 8.41
N ASP A 78 5.05 -10.83 7.35
CA ASP A 78 4.26 -10.25 6.28
C ASP A 78 2.76 -10.32 6.52
N THR A 79 2.05 -9.36 5.91
CA THR A 79 0.59 -9.25 6.01
C THR A 79 -0.05 -9.31 4.63
N LEU A 80 -1.00 -10.23 4.45
CA LEU A 80 -1.83 -10.32 3.26
C LEU A 80 -3.24 -9.79 3.51
N HIS A 81 -3.57 -8.70 2.83
CA HIS A 81 -4.91 -8.14 2.72
C HIS A 81 -5.65 -8.77 1.54
N LEU A 82 -6.77 -9.43 1.83
CA LEU A 82 -7.63 -10.06 0.84
C LEU A 82 -8.87 -9.20 0.55
N ALA A 83 -9.41 -9.38 -0.64
CA ALA A 83 -10.67 -8.80 -1.08
C ALA A 83 -11.88 -9.59 -0.53
N GLY A 84 -12.86 -8.93 0.08
CA GLY A 84 -13.97 -9.61 0.74
C GLY A 84 -13.62 -10.16 2.12
N SER A 85 -14.53 -10.96 2.69
CA SER A 85 -14.39 -11.50 4.06
C SER A 85 -13.68 -12.86 4.11
N GLN A 86 -13.10 -13.21 5.25
CA GLN A 86 -12.38 -14.49 5.41
C GLN A 86 -13.23 -15.73 5.08
N ASP A 87 -14.54 -15.68 5.36
CA ASP A 87 -15.47 -16.80 5.15
C ASP A 87 -15.87 -16.95 3.67
N GLU A 88 -15.42 -16.04 2.80
CA GLU A 88 -15.63 -16.09 1.36
C GLU A 88 -14.53 -16.85 0.64
N TYR A 89 -13.46 -17.24 1.33
CA TYR A 89 -12.36 -17.96 0.73
C TYR A 89 -12.40 -19.45 1.06
N MET A 90 -12.14 -20.27 0.05
CA MET A 90 -11.72 -21.66 0.24
C MET A 90 -10.25 -21.79 -0.07
N GLY A 91 -9.55 -22.69 0.63
CA GLY A 91 -8.11 -22.86 0.41
C GLY A 91 -7.65 -24.29 0.24
N ALA A 92 -6.44 -24.44 -0.26
CA ALA A 92 -5.72 -25.69 -0.38
C ALA A 92 -4.22 -25.46 -0.15
N LEU A 93 -3.58 -26.37 0.58
CA LEU A 93 -2.13 -26.46 0.63
C LEU A 93 -1.64 -27.36 -0.51
N LEU A 94 -0.90 -26.79 -1.46
CA LEU A 94 -0.22 -27.54 -2.52
C LEU A 94 1.07 -28.14 -1.97
N ASP A 95 1.23 -29.45 -2.17
CA ASP A 95 2.38 -30.24 -1.66
C ASP A 95 2.62 -30.08 -0.14
N GLY A 96 1.58 -29.67 0.60
CA GLY A 96 1.63 -29.36 2.02
C GLY A 96 2.49 -28.15 2.38
N ARG A 97 2.78 -27.25 1.43
CA ARG A 97 3.69 -26.09 1.65
C ARG A 97 3.19 -24.77 1.14
N ASP A 98 2.60 -24.75 -0.05
CA ASP A 98 2.20 -23.51 -0.73
C ASP A 98 0.69 -23.35 -0.57
N LEU A 99 0.18 -22.13 -0.39
CA LEU A 99 -1.24 -21.90 -0.14
C LEU A 99 -1.92 -21.34 -1.37
N VAL A 100 -3.00 -21.97 -1.82
CA VAL A 100 -3.94 -21.37 -2.76
C VAL A 100 -5.20 -21.00 -2.01
N LEU A 101 -5.62 -19.75 -2.14
CA LEU A 101 -6.92 -19.27 -1.69
C LEU A 101 -7.77 -18.91 -2.91
N ALA A 102 -9.02 -19.34 -2.93
CA ALA A 102 -9.98 -18.99 -3.97
C ALA A 102 -11.23 -18.37 -3.34
N ASN A 103 -11.58 -17.16 -3.75
CA ASN A 103 -12.83 -16.52 -3.38
C ASN A 103 -13.99 -17.31 -4.00
N MET A 104 -14.91 -17.78 -3.17
CA MET A 104 -16.02 -18.65 -3.54
C MET A 104 -17.11 -17.94 -4.34
N TRP A 105 -17.20 -16.60 -4.25
CA TRP A 105 -18.19 -15.82 -4.96
C TRP A 105 -17.71 -15.39 -6.33
N SER A 106 -16.49 -14.86 -6.40
CA SER A 106 -15.92 -14.36 -7.65
C SER A 106 -15.17 -15.43 -8.44
N GLY A 107 -14.72 -16.50 -7.78
CA GLY A 107 -13.82 -17.49 -8.37
C GLY A 107 -12.37 -17.01 -8.50
N GLN A 108 -12.06 -15.81 -7.98
CA GLN A 108 -10.72 -15.23 -8.00
C GLN A 108 -9.78 -16.02 -7.09
N SER A 109 -8.50 -16.12 -7.45
CA SER A 109 -7.50 -16.90 -6.72
C SER A 109 -6.30 -16.06 -6.31
N VAL A 110 -5.80 -16.31 -5.10
CA VAL A 110 -4.53 -15.82 -4.60
C VAL A 110 -3.64 -17.02 -4.33
N LEU A 111 -2.48 -17.07 -4.99
CA LEU A 111 -1.49 -18.12 -4.81
C LEU A 111 -0.33 -17.56 -3.99
N VAL A 112 -0.10 -18.12 -2.81
CA VAL A 112 1.05 -17.84 -1.96
C VAL A 112 2.04 -18.99 -2.09
N ILE A 113 3.22 -18.71 -2.67
CA ILE A 113 4.16 -19.76 -3.04
C ILE A 113 5.02 -20.27 -1.88
N ASP A 114 5.23 -19.48 -0.83
CA ASP A 114 5.86 -19.96 0.39
C ASP A 114 4.95 -19.69 1.58
N PHE A 115 4.18 -20.69 2.03
CA PHE A 115 3.29 -20.53 3.20
C PHE A 115 3.82 -21.26 4.45
N THR A 116 4.94 -21.98 4.33
CA THR A 116 5.49 -22.81 5.44
C THR A 116 6.99 -22.65 5.64
N GLY A 117 7.66 -21.87 4.79
CA GLY A 117 9.09 -21.57 4.82
C GLY A 117 9.41 -20.27 5.55
N GLN A 118 10.50 -19.63 5.13
CA GLN A 118 11.03 -18.45 5.81
C GLN A 118 10.35 -17.15 5.38
N GLY A 119 9.77 -17.12 4.17
CA GLY A 119 8.89 -16.04 3.72
C GLY A 119 7.47 -16.53 3.77
N ARG A 120 6.95 -16.77 4.97
CA ARG A 120 5.54 -17.12 5.17
C ARG A 120 4.77 -15.86 5.55
N ILE A 121 3.63 -15.65 4.88
CA ILE A 121 2.64 -14.67 5.32
C ILE A 121 2.12 -15.02 6.72
N GLU A 122 2.37 -14.13 7.68
CA GLU A 122 2.05 -14.38 9.09
C GLU A 122 0.68 -13.88 9.50
N THR A 123 0.23 -12.78 8.91
CA THR A 123 -1.10 -12.21 9.16
C THR A 123 -1.91 -12.13 7.89
N PHE A 124 -3.17 -12.54 7.99
CA PHE A 124 -4.17 -12.35 6.94
C PHE A 124 -5.20 -11.35 7.46
N VAL A 125 -5.56 -10.40 6.62
CA VAL A 125 -6.52 -9.37 6.95
C VAL A 125 -7.58 -9.36 5.85
N ASP A 126 -8.83 -9.51 6.23
CA ASP A 126 -9.92 -9.41 5.27
C ASP A 126 -10.36 -7.95 5.09
N GLU A 127 -11.27 -7.69 4.16
CA GLU A 127 -11.72 -6.33 3.82
C GLU A 127 -12.49 -5.65 4.97
N SER A 128 -12.98 -6.43 5.95
CA SER A 128 -13.62 -5.91 7.17
C SER A 128 -12.61 -5.57 8.28
N GLY A 129 -11.32 -5.84 8.06
CA GLY A 129 -10.26 -5.68 9.06
C GLY A 129 -10.14 -6.86 10.02
N SER A 130 -10.84 -7.97 9.78
CA SER A 130 -10.70 -9.19 10.60
C SER A 130 -9.31 -9.78 10.36
N ARG A 131 -8.63 -10.19 11.44
CA ARG A 131 -7.25 -10.67 11.41
C ARG A 131 -7.17 -12.14 11.74
N LEU A 132 -6.51 -12.92 10.88
CA LEU A 132 -6.20 -14.33 11.11
C LEU A 132 -4.69 -14.53 11.11
N GLY A 133 -4.18 -15.24 12.10
CA GLY A 133 -2.80 -15.73 12.06
C GLY A 133 -2.66 -16.86 11.04
N ALA A 134 -1.47 -17.05 10.51
CA ALA A 134 -1.22 -18.09 9.51
C ALA A 134 -1.56 -19.52 10.01
N GLY A 135 -1.40 -19.79 11.31
CA GLY A 135 -1.85 -21.06 11.91
C GLY A 135 -3.37 -21.21 12.00
N GLU A 136 -4.13 -20.11 12.02
CA GLU A 136 -5.60 -20.13 11.92
C GLU A 136 -6.04 -20.41 10.48
N VAL A 137 -5.42 -19.74 9.51
CA VAL A 137 -5.65 -20.00 8.08
C VAL A 137 -5.38 -21.45 7.73
N GLU A 138 -4.26 -22.01 8.19
CA GLU A 138 -3.94 -23.43 8.00
C GLU A 138 -5.04 -24.36 8.54
N ARG A 139 -5.57 -24.07 9.74
CA ARG A 139 -6.67 -24.86 10.32
C ARG A 139 -7.94 -24.76 9.48
N LEU A 140 -8.29 -23.57 8.99
CA LEU A 140 -9.46 -23.36 8.12
C LEU A 140 -9.31 -24.13 6.80
N VAL A 141 -8.12 -24.11 6.19
CA VAL A 141 -7.83 -24.89 4.97
C VAL A 141 -8.06 -26.39 5.21
N TYR A 142 -7.72 -26.91 6.39
CA TYR A 142 -7.96 -28.31 6.73
C TYR A 142 -9.41 -28.63 7.14
N SER A 143 -10.14 -27.69 7.76
CA SER A 143 -11.50 -27.95 8.25
C SER A 143 -12.59 -27.66 7.21
N GLU A 144 -12.38 -26.65 6.38
CA GLU A 144 -13.38 -26.08 5.47
C GLU A 144 -12.89 -26.02 4.01
N GLY A 145 -11.58 -26.06 3.78
CA GLY A 145 -10.97 -26.13 2.45
C GLY A 145 -10.73 -27.56 1.94
N ALA A 146 -9.90 -27.67 0.91
CA ALA A 146 -9.49 -28.95 0.34
C ALA A 146 -8.39 -29.66 1.17
N GLY A 147 -7.88 -29.01 2.22
CA GLY A 147 -6.74 -29.51 2.98
C GLY A 147 -5.47 -29.52 2.15
N ASN A 148 -4.80 -30.67 2.07
CA ASN A 148 -3.58 -30.83 1.27
C ASN A 148 -3.92 -31.48 -0.08
N ILE A 149 -3.56 -30.81 -1.18
CA ILE A 149 -3.66 -31.35 -2.53
C ILE A 149 -2.25 -31.73 -3.00
N GLY A 150 -2.08 -33.00 -3.35
CA GLY A 150 -0.81 -33.50 -3.85
C GLY A 150 -0.64 -33.26 -5.35
N TYR A 151 0.62 -33.20 -5.80
CA TYR A 151 0.94 -33.13 -7.24
C TYR A 151 0.32 -34.24 -8.09
N ALA A 152 0.05 -35.41 -7.49
CA ALA A 152 -0.59 -36.55 -8.16
C ALA A 152 -2.06 -36.28 -8.55
N GLU A 153 -2.71 -35.32 -7.89
CA GLU A 153 -4.09 -34.93 -8.16
C GLU A 153 -4.13 -33.77 -9.17
N LEU A 154 -3.11 -32.92 -9.18
CA LEU A 154 -3.01 -31.72 -10.02
C LEU A 154 -3.26 -32.01 -11.51
N GLU A 155 -2.62 -33.04 -12.08
CA GLU A 155 -2.77 -33.39 -13.49
C GLU A 155 -4.19 -33.88 -13.83
N ALA A 156 -4.82 -34.61 -12.92
CA ALA A 156 -6.19 -35.10 -13.11
C ALA A 156 -7.23 -33.96 -13.13
N TYR A 157 -6.97 -32.89 -12.37
CA TYR A 157 -7.87 -31.73 -12.27
C TYR A 157 -7.61 -30.66 -13.33
N THR A 158 -6.36 -30.39 -13.66
CA THR A 158 -5.97 -29.24 -14.48
C THR A 158 -5.51 -29.64 -15.89
N GLY A 159 -5.15 -30.91 -16.09
CA GLY A 159 -4.45 -31.36 -17.30
C GLY A 159 -3.00 -30.90 -17.40
N ILE A 160 -2.49 -30.17 -16.41
CA ILE A 160 -1.09 -29.73 -16.33
C ILE A 160 -0.29 -30.83 -15.63
N SER A 161 0.79 -31.31 -16.26
CA SER A 161 1.64 -32.30 -15.61
C SER A 161 2.35 -31.68 -14.40
N SER A 162 2.52 -32.48 -13.34
CA SER A 162 3.23 -32.03 -12.12
C SER A 162 4.64 -31.55 -12.43
N SER A 163 5.31 -32.12 -13.44
CA SER A 163 6.63 -31.69 -13.87
C SER A 163 6.64 -30.27 -14.43
N ASN A 164 5.62 -29.91 -15.22
CA ASN A 164 5.52 -28.59 -15.82
C ASN A 164 5.08 -27.55 -14.79
N PHE A 165 4.16 -27.93 -13.89
CA PHE A 165 3.78 -27.07 -12.77
C PHE A 165 4.98 -26.75 -11.88
N ASN A 166 5.75 -27.77 -11.49
CA ASN A 166 6.94 -27.56 -10.66
C ASN A 166 8.00 -26.72 -11.37
N ALA A 167 8.21 -26.94 -12.66
CA ALA A 167 9.14 -26.13 -13.45
C ALA A 167 8.67 -24.67 -13.57
N ALA A 168 7.36 -24.41 -13.70
CA ALA A 168 6.83 -23.04 -13.74
C ALA A 168 7.02 -22.36 -12.38
N ARG A 169 6.62 -23.03 -11.30
CA ARG A 169 6.84 -22.56 -9.93
C ARG A 169 8.30 -22.27 -9.61
N GLU A 170 9.22 -23.12 -10.05
CA GLU A 170 10.67 -22.86 -9.89
C GLU A 170 11.08 -21.55 -10.57
N ILE A 171 10.52 -21.24 -11.75
CA ILE A 171 10.80 -20.00 -12.48
C ILE A 171 10.25 -18.80 -11.71
N ASP A 172 9.01 -18.87 -11.24
CA ASP A 172 8.37 -17.74 -10.55
C ASP A 172 9.09 -17.43 -9.23
N ILE A 173 9.41 -18.46 -8.42
CA ILE A 173 10.25 -18.32 -7.22
C ILE A 173 11.60 -17.71 -7.57
N ALA A 174 12.28 -18.23 -8.60
CA ALA A 174 13.61 -17.77 -8.95
C ALA A 174 13.60 -16.31 -9.39
N LEU A 175 12.55 -15.82 -10.05
CA LEU A 175 12.39 -14.42 -10.45
C LEU A 175 12.08 -13.50 -9.25
N ALA A 176 11.20 -13.92 -8.35
CA ALA A 176 10.85 -13.16 -7.15
C ALA A 176 11.98 -13.06 -6.13
N THR A 177 12.77 -14.12 -5.98
CA THR A 177 13.85 -14.22 -4.98
C THR A 177 15.24 -13.98 -5.59
N LEU A 178 15.29 -13.31 -6.74
CA LEU A 178 16.56 -12.96 -7.38
C LEU A 178 17.46 -12.15 -6.44
N ASP A 179 18.76 -12.39 -6.55
CA ASP A 179 19.76 -11.44 -6.08
C ASP A 179 19.74 -10.21 -7.02
N TRP A 180 18.80 -9.31 -6.75
CA TRP A 180 18.60 -8.10 -7.53
C TRP A 180 19.82 -7.19 -7.50
N ASN A 181 20.58 -7.17 -6.41
CA ASN A 181 21.85 -6.45 -6.32
C ASN A 181 22.85 -6.93 -7.38
N ALA A 182 22.94 -8.25 -7.60
CA ALA A 182 23.78 -8.80 -8.65
C ALA A 182 23.27 -8.45 -10.07
N VAL A 183 21.96 -8.39 -10.27
CA VAL A 183 21.36 -7.93 -11.54
C VAL A 183 21.73 -6.47 -11.80
N PHE A 184 21.52 -5.58 -10.83
CA PHE A 184 21.81 -4.14 -10.97
C PHE A 184 23.29 -3.88 -11.18
N GLN A 185 24.17 -4.61 -10.49
CA GLN A 185 25.61 -4.50 -10.70
C GLN A 185 26.02 -4.92 -12.12
N GLN A 186 25.41 -5.97 -12.67
CA GLN A 186 25.68 -6.40 -14.05
C GLN A 186 25.24 -5.36 -15.08
N LEU A 187 24.11 -4.69 -14.86
CA LEU A 187 23.64 -3.60 -15.73
C LEU A 187 24.59 -2.38 -15.67
N ALA A 188 25.05 -2.04 -14.46
CA ALA A 188 26.02 -0.97 -14.28
C ALA A 188 27.36 -1.25 -14.96
N ASP A 189 27.87 -2.48 -14.82
CA ASP A 189 29.11 -2.92 -15.47
C ASP A 189 28.98 -2.90 -17.01
N ALA A 190 27.79 -3.20 -17.53
CA ALA A 190 27.48 -3.14 -18.95
C ALA A 190 27.26 -1.70 -19.47
N GLY A 191 26.95 -0.74 -18.60
CA GLY A 191 26.60 0.62 -18.97
C GLY A 191 25.32 0.71 -19.81
N SER A 192 24.39 -0.24 -19.65
CA SER A 192 23.17 -0.32 -20.45
C SER A 192 21.99 -0.80 -19.64
N THR A 193 20.86 -0.10 -19.76
CA THR A 193 19.54 -0.47 -19.23
C THR A 193 18.54 -0.76 -20.35
N ASP A 194 19.03 -1.10 -21.54
CA ASP A 194 18.14 -1.52 -22.63
C ASP A 194 17.50 -2.88 -22.29
N LYS A 195 16.31 -3.13 -22.83
CA LYS A 195 15.54 -4.35 -22.54
C LYS A 195 16.33 -5.65 -22.70
N SER A 196 17.25 -5.72 -23.66
CA SER A 196 18.13 -6.88 -23.85
C SER A 196 19.15 -7.04 -22.72
N ALA A 197 19.76 -5.95 -22.26
CA ALA A 197 20.70 -6.00 -21.14
C ALA A 197 19.99 -6.46 -19.85
N ILE A 198 18.77 -5.96 -19.61
CA ILE A 198 17.94 -6.36 -18.47
C ILE A 198 17.56 -7.84 -18.56
N ALA A 199 17.02 -8.29 -19.70
CA ALA A 199 16.66 -9.69 -19.89
C ALA A 199 17.87 -10.64 -19.74
N ASP A 200 19.04 -10.25 -20.25
CA ASP A 200 20.28 -11.02 -20.11
C ASP A 200 20.76 -11.09 -18.65
N ALA A 201 20.69 -9.98 -17.90
CA ALA A 201 21.08 -9.94 -16.49
C ALA A 201 20.16 -10.80 -15.63
N ILE A 202 18.84 -10.66 -15.80
CA ILE A 202 17.84 -11.50 -15.12
C ILE A 202 18.08 -12.98 -15.45
N GLN A 203 18.22 -13.33 -16.73
CA GLN A 203 18.45 -14.72 -17.13
C GLN A 203 19.76 -15.28 -16.55
N THR A 204 20.82 -14.47 -16.49
CA THR A 204 22.12 -14.88 -15.94
C THR A 204 22.00 -15.26 -14.47
N GLN A 205 21.16 -14.56 -13.71
CA GLN A 205 20.93 -14.84 -12.29
C GLN A 205 19.89 -15.94 -12.04
N ALA A 206 18.79 -15.97 -12.81
CA ALA A 206 17.69 -16.91 -12.61
C ALA A 206 18.02 -18.33 -13.07
N LEU A 207 18.51 -18.48 -14.30
CA LEU A 207 18.64 -19.78 -14.97
C LEU A 207 19.51 -20.81 -14.20
N PRO A 208 20.62 -20.42 -13.53
CA PRO A 208 21.42 -21.34 -12.72
C PRO A 208 20.69 -21.90 -11.48
N GLN A 209 19.63 -21.23 -11.01
CA GLN A 209 18.85 -21.65 -9.84
C GLN A 209 17.81 -22.72 -10.18
N LEU A 210 17.46 -22.85 -11.46
CA LEU A 210 16.42 -23.75 -11.95
C LEU A 210 16.93 -25.19 -12.13
N SER A 211 16.03 -26.16 -11.92
CA SER A 211 16.28 -27.56 -12.29
C SER A 211 16.43 -27.72 -13.81
N SER A 212 16.90 -28.87 -14.29
CA SER A 212 16.94 -29.14 -15.74
C SER A 212 15.58 -29.02 -16.42
N ASN A 213 14.49 -29.34 -15.70
CA ASN A 213 13.13 -29.17 -16.22
C ASN A 213 12.73 -27.69 -16.24
N GLY A 214 13.06 -26.92 -15.20
CA GLY A 214 12.85 -25.47 -15.16
C GLY A 214 13.60 -24.75 -16.29
N GLN A 215 14.87 -25.08 -16.52
CA GLN A 215 15.66 -24.53 -17.63
C GLN A 215 15.08 -24.89 -19.00
N GLN A 216 14.57 -26.11 -19.17
CA GLN A 216 13.90 -26.52 -20.40
C GLN A 216 12.59 -25.76 -20.59
N LEU A 217 11.78 -25.63 -19.53
CA LEU A 217 10.53 -24.88 -19.59
C LEU A 217 10.76 -23.40 -19.87
N TRP A 218 11.78 -22.77 -19.28
CA TRP A 218 12.18 -21.39 -19.57
C TRP A 218 12.44 -21.18 -21.08
N GLN A 219 13.11 -22.13 -21.72
CA GLN A 219 13.37 -22.10 -23.16
C GLN A 219 12.10 -22.33 -23.98
N ASP A 220 11.27 -23.29 -23.58
CA ASP A 220 10.07 -23.69 -24.31
C ASP A 220 8.90 -22.70 -24.17
N SER A 221 8.80 -22.02 -23.02
CA SER A 221 7.77 -21.02 -22.72
C SER A 221 8.07 -19.66 -23.33
N GLY A 222 9.34 -19.40 -23.70
CA GLY A 222 9.77 -18.10 -24.17
C GLY A 222 9.90 -17.07 -23.06
N ALA A 223 10.21 -17.48 -21.82
CA ALA A 223 10.40 -16.58 -20.68
C ALA A 223 11.37 -15.43 -21.00
N TYR A 224 12.49 -15.74 -21.67
CA TYR A 224 13.43 -14.71 -22.13
C TYR A 224 12.79 -13.69 -23.09
N GLN A 225 11.93 -14.13 -24.01
CA GLN A 225 11.21 -13.23 -24.91
C GLN A 225 10.16 -12.39 -24.18
N ALA A 226 9.52 -12.96 -23.15
CA ALA A 226 8.61 -12.19 -22.29
C ALA A 226 9.37 -11.07 -21.56
N LEU A 227 10.56 -11.34 -21.03
CA LEU A 227 11.45 -10.32 -20.45
C LEU A 227 11.80 -9.23 -21.48
N LEU A 228 12.23 -9.62 -22.68
CA LEU A 228 12.51 -8.65 -23.75
C LEU A 228 11.32 -7.77 -24.12
N ASN A 229 10.10 -8.31 -24.03
CA ASN A 229 8.87 -7.61 -24.35
C ASN A 229 8.33 -6.79 -23.16
N SER A 230 8.88 -6.98 -21.96
CA SER A 230 8.42 -6.34 -20.73
C SER A 230 8.79 -4.85 -20.69
N GLU A 231 8.04 -4.10 -19.88
CA GLU A 231 8.37 -2.72 -19.52
C GLU A 231 8.95 -2.71 -18.11
N TYR A 232 9.98 -1.90 -17.88
CA TYR A 232 10.68 -1.83 -16.60
C TYR A 232 10.57 -0.42 -16.05
N GLN A 233 10.22 -0.31 -14.77
CA GLN A 233 10.07 0.96 -14.05
C GLN A 233 10.77 0.88 -12.70
N GLY A 234 11.43 1.96 -12.29
CA GLY A 234 12.09 2.05 -10.98
C GLY A 234 13.47 1.35 -10.90
N LEU A 235 13.89 0.64 -11.94
CA LEU A 235 15.17 -0.08 -11.94
C LEU A 235 16.37 0.86 -11.75
N GLU A 236 16.30 2.07 -12.34
CA GLU A 236 17.41 3.02 -12.34
C GLU A 236 17.75 3.49 -10.94
N ALA A 237 16.74 3.56 -10.05
CA ALA A 237 16.89 3.91 -8.63
C ALA A 237 17.84 2.97 -7.90
N ASN A 238 17.99 1.74 -8.39
CA ASN A 238 18.75 0.67 -7.76
C ASN A 238 20.13 0.45 -8.38
N LEU A 239 20.50 1.23 -9.42
CA LEU A 239 21.83 1.14 -10.02
C LEU A 239 22.91 1.70 -9.07
N PRO A 240 24.09 1.06 -8.98
CA PRO A 240 25.24 1.57 -8.23
C PRO A 240 25.55 3.04 -8.54
N SER A 241 25.82 3.81 -7.49
CA SER A 241 26.13 5.24 -7.61
C SER A 241 27.28 5.50 -8.60
N GLY A 242 27.04 6.37 -9.57
CA GLY A 242 28.02 6.74 -10.60
C GLY A 242 28.02 5.86 -11.84
N SER A 243 27.09 4.89 -11.96
CA SER A 243 26.88 4.18 -13.23
C SER A 243 26.26 5.09 -14.29
N GLU A 244 26.47 4.73 -15.56
CA GLU A 244 25.71 5.33 -16.66
C GLU A 244 24.23 4.97 -16.45
N ASN A 245 23.34 5.97 -16.57
CA ASN A 245 21.89 5.88 -16.29
C ASN A 245 21.48 5.73 -14.81
N ALA A 246 22.41 5.65 -13.85
CA ALA A 246 22.04 5.86 -12.45
C ALA A 246 21.54 7.29 -12.24
N PRO A 247 20.55 7.53 -11.36
CA PRO A 247 20.23 8.87 -10.92
C PRO A 247 21.51 9.53 -10.36
N SER A 248 21.67 10.83 -10.62
CA SER A 248 22.87 11.60 -10.25
C SER A 248 23.14 11.67 -8.73
N SER A 249 22.26 11.08 -7.93
CA SER A 249 22.39 10.81 -6.49
C SER A 249 21.58 9.54 -6.19
N PRO A 250 22.04 8.65 -5.28
CA PRO A 250 21.24 7.50 -4.87
C PRO A 250 19.92 8.02 -4.26
N PRO A 251 18.78 7.37 -4.51
CA PRO A 251 17.57 7.69 -3.76
C PRO A 251 17.82 7.19 -2.34
N SER A 252 18.13 8.11 -1.44
CA SER A 252 17.36 8.09 -0.22
C SER A 252 16.16 8.98 -0.53
N LEU A 253 14.99 8.39 -0.79
CA LEU A 253 13.79 9.19 -0.69
C LEU A 253 13.68 9.52 0.80
N PRO A 254 13.69 10.79 1.20
CA PRO A 254 13.57 11.11 2.61
C PRO A 254 12.20 10.64 3.10
N SER A 255 12.08 9.44 3.66
CA SER A 255 10.84 8.97 4.26
C SER A 255 10.42 9.97 5.33
N ILE A 256 9.26 10.59 5.12
CA ILE A 256 8.61 11.41 6.13
C ILE A 256 7.46 10.56 6.66
N PRO A 257 7.55 10.10 7.92
CA PRO A 257 6.43 9.47 8.60
C PRO A 257 5.17 10.35 8.46
N GLY A 258 4.08 9.74 7.98
CA GLY A 258 2.82 10.44 7.73
C GLY A 258 2.77 11.22 6.41
N PHE A 259 3.65 11.00 5.44
CA PHE A 259 3.51 11.58 4.10
C PHE A 259 2.73 10.66 3.16
N ASP A 260 1.72 11.20 2.47
CA ASP A 260 0.93 10.51 1.45
C ASP A 260 1.28 11.06 0.06
N ALA A 261 2.09 10.31 -0.69
CA ALA A 261 2.54 10.69 -2.01
C ALA A 261 1.41 10.81 -3.05
N SER A 262 0.35 10.00 -2.92
CA SER A 262 -0.78 10.01 -3.85
C SER A 262 -1.64 11.25 -3.63
N PHE A 263 -1.98 11.53 -2.37
CA PHE A 263 -2.64 12.79 -1.98
C PHE A 263 -1.81 13.99 -2.43
N TYR A 264 -0.50 13.97 -2.16
CA TYR A 264 0.37 15.10 -2.47
C TYR A 264 0.41 15.40 -3.96
N LEU A 265 0.57 14.39 -4.83
CA LEU A 265 0.56 14.60 -6.28
C LEU A 265 -0.82 15.02 -6.80
N GLN A 266 -1.90 14.52 -6.19
CA GLN A 266 -3.26 14.93 -6.54
C GLN A 266 -3.52 16.40 -6.22
N GLN A 267 -3.08 16.87 -5.05
CA GLN A 267 -3.23 18.28 -4.63
C GLN A 267 -2.24 19.23 -5.30
N ASN A 268 -1.14 18.69 -5.83
CA ASN A 268 -0.07 19.46 -6.44
C ASN A 268 0.16 19.04 -7.92
N PRO A 269 -0.78 19.36 -8.84
CA PRO A 269 -0.67 18.99 -10.25
C PRO A 269 0.57 19.53 -10.95
N ASP A 270 1.16 20.62 -10.45
CA ASP A 270 2.41 21.19 -10.95
C ASP A 270 3.61 20.27 -10.67
N VAL A 271 3.67 19.67 -9.48
CA VAL A 271 4.69 18.68 -9.09
C VAL A 271 4.52 17.40 -9.92
N ALA A 272 3.28 16.93 -10.06
CA ALA A 272 2.95 15.77 -10.88
C ALA A 272 3.31 15.97 -12.36
N ALA A 273 2.95 17.13 -12.94
CA ALA A 273 3.27 17.45 -14.33
C ALA A 273 4.78 17.61 -14.59
N ALA A 274 5.53 18.05 -13.57
CA ALA A 274 6.98 18.16 -13.63
C ALA A 274 7.70 16.82 -13.47
N GLY A 275 7.00 15.75 -13.05
CA GLY A 275 7.59 14.44 -12.78
C GLY A 275 8.60 14.45 -11.62
N ILE A 276 8.48 15.42 -10.70
CA ILE A 276 9.34 15.54 -9.52
C ILE A 276 8.86 14.55 -8.46
N ASN A 277 9.80 13.91 -7.75
CA ASN A 277 9.43 13.06 -6.63
C ASN A 277 8.68 13.89 -5.55
N PRO A 278 7.48 13.45 -5.10
CA PRO A 278 6.65 14.25 -4.22
C PRO A 278 7.27 14.47 -2.83
N VAL A 279 7.99 13.47 -2.32
CA VAL A 279 8.63 13.53 -1.01
C VAL A 279 9.84 14.49 -1.04
N GLU A 280 10.67 14.38 -2.09
CA GLU A 280 11.78 15.32 -2.33
C GLU A 280 11.26 16.75 -2.50
N HIS A 281 10.18 16.94 -3.28
CA HIS A 281 9.56 18.24 -3.43
C HIS A 281 9.09 18.78 -2.09
N PHE A 282 8.41 17.95 -1.30
CA PHE A 282 7.89 18.36 -0.01
C PHE A 282 8.99 18.77 0.98
N VAL A 283 10.02 17.94 1.17
CA VAL A 283 11.15 18.22 2.08
C VAL A 283 11.86 19.52 1.72
N ASN A 284 12.11 19.73 0.42
CA ASN A 284 12.91 20.86 -0.03
C ASN A 284 12.11 22.15 -0.19
N TYR A 285 10.81 22.05 -0.49
CA TYR A 285 9.98 23.20 -0.87
C TYR A 285 8.57 23.14 -0.25
N GLY A 286 7.88 22.01 -0.38
CA GLY A 286 6.43 21.94 -0.16
C GLY A 286 5.96 22.39 1.20
N TRP A 287 6.60 21.96 2.30
CA TRP A 287 6.17 22.40 3.64
C TRP A 287 6.39 23.91 3.86
N GLN A 288 7.40 24.50 3.22
CA GLN A 288 7.66 25.95 3.27
C GLN A 288 6.69 26.74 2.39
N GLU A 289 6.18 26.11 1.34
CA GLU A 289 5.12 26.62 0.48
C GLU A 289 3.73 26.45 1.12
N GLY A 290 3.64 25.80 2.29
CA GLY A 290 2.37 25.54 2.97
C GLY A 290 1.55 24.42 2.32
N ARG A 291 2.19 23.51 1.57
CA ARG A 291 1.52 22.33 1.00
C ARG A 291 1.35 21.28 2.09
N ASP A 292 0.29 20.50 2.00
CA ASP A 292 -0.05 19.49 3.01
C ASP A 292 0.49 18.11 2.63
N PRO A 293 1.13 17.38 3.54
CA PRO A 293 1.73 16.07 3.26
C PRO A 293 0.72 14.93 3.22
N ASN A 294 -0.44 15.09 3.86
CA ASN A 294 -1.52 14.10 3.91
C ASN A 294 -2.86 14.79 4.24
N PRO A 295 -4.02 14.13 4.08
CA PRO A 295 -5.34 14.74 4.32
C PRO A 295 -5.61 15.22 5.77
N TRP A 296 -4.81 14.78 6.73
CA TRP A 296 -5.00 14.98 8.17
C TRP A 296 -3.94 15.87 8.81
N PHE A 297 -3.07 16.50 8.02
CA PHE A 297 -2.03 17.42 8.51
C PHE A 297 -2.00 18.70 7.68
N ASP A 298 -2.27 19.82 8.33
CA ASP A 298 -2.20 21.16 7.72
C ASP A 298 -0.87 21.82 8.08
N SER A 299 0.04 21.89 7.10
CA SER A 299 1.38 22.45 7.29
C SER A 299 1.33 23.92 7.70
N GLY A 300 0.42 24.69 7.09
CA GLY A 300 0.27 26.12 7.32
C GLY A 300 -0.25 26.41 8.72
N PHE A 301 -1.35 25.76 9.10
CA PHE A 301 -1.93 25.81 10.44
C PHE A 301 -0.91 25.40 11.49
N TYR A 302 -0.21 24.29 11.29
CA TYR A 302 0.74 23.79 12.27
C TYR A 302 1.85 24.81 12.54
N LEU A 303 2.44 25.39 11.49
CA LEU A 303 3.49 26.41 11.64
C LEU A 303 2.94 27.73 12.22
N GLN A 304 1.69 28.07 11.93
CA GLN A 304 1.04 29.26 12.49
C GLN A 304 0.79 29.13 14.00
N GLN A 305 0.37 27.96 14.47
CA GLN A 305 0.14 27.70 15.89
C GLN A 305 1.46 27.47 16.66
N ASN A 306 2.49 26.97 15.97
CA ASN A 306 3.75 26.53 16.55
C ASN A 306 4.91 27.41 16.09
N LEU A 307 4.91 28.68 16.54
CA LEU A 307 5.89 29.69 16.12
C LEU A 307 7.34 29.33 16.45
N ASP A 308 7.56 28.48 17.45
CA ASP A 308 8.87 27.94 17.80
C ASP A 308 9.40 26.98 16.72
N VAL A 309 8.54 26.09 16.20
CA VAL A 309 8.86 25.17 15.09
C VAL A 309 9.14 25.98 13.81
N ALA A 310 8.28 26.97 13.53
CA ALA A 310 8.46 27.85 12.38
C ALA A 310 9.76 28.67 12.46
N ALA A 311 10.08 29.23 13.63
CA ALA A 311 11.32 29.99 13.83
C ALA A 311 12.58 29.11 13.74
N ALA A 312 12.47 27.83 14.11
CA ALA A 312 13.54 26.85 14.01
C ALA A 312 13.73 26.30 12.59
N GLY A 313 12.76 26.53 11.68
CA GLY A 313 12.80 25.99 10.32
C GLY A 313 12.72 24.47 10.27
N ILE A 314 12.02 23.86 11.22
CA ILE A 314 11.83 22.41 11.30
C ILE A 314 10.62 22.01 10.45
N ASN A 315 10.72 20.89 9.73
CA ASN A 315 9.61 20.34 8.96
C ASN A 315 8.42 20.04 9.90
N PRO A 316 7.22 20.59 9.63
CA PRO A 316 6.11 20.55 10.58
C PRO A 316 5.56 19.14 10.82
N VAL A 317 5.43 18.30 9.80
CA VAL A 317 4.90 16.93 9.97
C VAL A 317 5.91 16.03 10.66
N GLU A 318 7.21 16.18 10.36
CA GLU A 318 8.27 15.48 11.07
C GLU A 318 8.30 15.87 12.56
N HIS A 319 8.17 17.17 12.85
CA HIS A 319 8.05 17.63 14.24
C HIS A 319 6.82 17.04 14.92
N PHE A 320 5.66 17.05 14.25
CA PHE A 320 4.43 16.54 14.83
C PHE A 320 4.52 15.07 15.19
N VAL A 321 4.94 14.21 14.26
CA VAL A 321 5.06 12.76 14.48
C VAL A 321 6.05 12.45 15.60
N ASN A 322 7.18 13.14 15.65
CA ASN A 322 8.23 12.84 16.62
C ASN A 322 7.98 13.44 18.01
N TYR A 323 7.32 14.60 18.09
CA TYR A 323 7.20 15.39 19.32
C TYR A 323 5.81 16.00 19.50
N GLY A 324 5.26 16.61 18.44
CA GLY A 324 4.12 17.51 18.57
C GLY A 324 2.88 16.89 19.18
N TRP A 325 2.52 15.66 18.81
CA TRP A 325 1.34 15.02 19.39
C TRP A 325 1.50 14.71 20.89
N GLN A 326 2.73 14.42 21.35
CA GLN A 326 3.03 14.21 22.77
C GLN A 326 3.00 15.52 23.56
N GLU A 327 3.29 16.63 22.88
CA GLU A 327 3.19 17.98 23.41
C GLU A 327 1.75 18.51 23.38
N GLY A 328 0.79 17.73 22.85
CA GLY A 328 -0.61 18.12 22.72
C GLY A 328 -0.85 19.19 21.66
N ARG A 329 0.02 19.29 20.65
CA ARG A 329 -0.16 20.20 19.50
C ARG A 329 -1.09 19.59 18.49
N ASP A 330 -1.93 20.41 17.87
CA ASP A 330 -2.93 19.95 16.91
C ASP A 330 -2.37 19.91 15.49
N PRO A 331 -2.61 18.82 14.72
CA PRO A 331 -2.09 18.68 13.36
C PRO A 331 -2.89 19.45 12.31
N ASN A 332 -4.14 19.78 12.61
CA ASN A 332 -5.06 20.51 11.75
C ASN A 332 -6.13 21.22 12.61
N PRO A 333 -6.93 22.12 12.03
CA PRO A 333 -7.92 22.90 12.79
C PRO A 333 -9.09 22.13 13.41
N TRP A 334 -9.35 20.89 12.98
CA TRP A 334 -10.54 20.11 13.35
C TRP A 334 -10.21 18.85 14.17
N PHE A 335 -8.96 18.64 14.56
CA PHE A 335 -8.52 17.55 15.41
C PHE A 335 -7.80 18.08 16.64
N ASP A 336 -8.34 17.83 17.83
CA ASP A 336 -7.75 18.25 19.10
C ASP A 336 -7.02 17.07 19.74
N SER A 337 -5.69 17.07 19.65
CA SER A 337 -4.83 15.99 20.15
C SER A 337 -4.94 15.83 21.67
N GLY A 338 -5.04 16.96 22.38
CA GLY A 338 -5.14 16.98 23.84
C GLY A 338 -6.47 16.42 24.33
N PHE A 339 -7.58 16.89 23.74
CA PHE A 339 -8.92 16.38 23.97
C PHE A 339 -8.99 14.89 23.66
N TYR A 340 -8.46 14.46 22.51
CA TYR A 340 -8.53 13.06 22.11
C TYR A 340 -7.82 12.15 23.11
N LEU A 341 -6.61 12.48 23.52
CA LEU A 341 -5.88 11.68 24.52
C LEU A 341 -6.54 11.74 25.91
N GLN A 342 -7.19 12.86 26.26
CA GLN A 342 -7.94 12.98 27.52
C GLN A 342 -9.19 12.10 27.54
N GLN A 343 -9.95 12.05 26.45
CA GLN A 343 -11.15 11.21 26.33
C GLN A 343 -10.82 9.73 26.13
N ASN A 344 -9.60 9.42 25.68
CA ASN A 344 -9.16 8.07 25.34
C ASN A 344 -7.90 7.67 26.13
N PRO A 345 -8.01 7.41 27.45
CA PRO A 345 -6.85 7.08 28.30
C PRO A 345 -6.12 5.81 27.89
N ASP A 346 -6.79 4.88 27.21
CA ASP A 346 -6.21 3.67 26.63
C ASP A 346 -5.18 4.00 25.55
N VAL A 347 -5.51 4.92 24.64
CA VAL A 347 -4.60 5.41 23.59
C VAL A 347 -3.41 6.15 24.20
N ALA A 348 -3.67 7.02 25.18
CA ALA A 348 -2.64 7.76 25.90
C ALA A 348 -1.67 6.85 26.68
N THR A 349 -2.18 5.76 27.26
CA THR A 349 -1.35 4.82 28.05
C THR A 349 -0.40 4.03 27.16
N VAL A 350 -0.85 3.63 25.97
CA VAL A 350 0.00 2.91 25.00
C VAL A 350 0.96 3.86 24.28
N GLY A 351 0.64 5.16 24.22
CA GLY A 351 1.48 6.16 23.57
C GLY A 351 1.39 6.09 22.05
N ILE A 352 0.19 5.88 21.52
CA ILE A 352 -0.10 5.91 20.08
C ILE A 352 -0.40 7.36 19.68
N ASN A 353 0.06 7.76 18.50
CA ASN A 353 -0.28 9.07 17.92
C ASN A 353 -1.83 9.19 17.78
N PRO A 354 -2.46 10.22 18.38
CA PRO A 354 -3.92 10.35 18.43
C PRO A 354 -4.57 10.51 17.06
N VAL A 355 -3.95 11.23 16.12
CA VAL A 355 -4.55 11.40 14.78
C VAL A 355 -4.47 10.11 13.98
N GLU A 356 -3.35 9.39 14.08
CA GLU A 356 -3.17 8.08 13.45
C GLU A 356 -4.18 7.06 14.01
N HIS A 357 -4.32 7.01 15.34
CA HIS A 357 -5.33 6.17 15.97
C HIS A 357 -6.74 6.53 15.52
N PHE A 358 -7.08 7.82 15.48
CA PHE A 358 -8.40 8.25 15.06
C PHE A 358 -8.72 7.84 13.63
N VAL A 359 -7.82 8.11 12.69
CA VAL A 359 -7.99 7.81 11.26
C VAL A 359 -8.13 6.31 11.01
N ASN A 360 -7.31 5.49 11.69
CA ASN A 360 -7.28 4.05 11.46
C ASN A 360 -8.38 3.29 12.22
N TYR A 361 -8.81 3.77 13.38
CA TYR A 361 -9.71 3.04 14.28
C TYR A 361 -10.76 3.94 14.93
N GLY A 362 -10.35 5.09 15.45
CA GLY A 362 -11.15 5.85 16.40
C GLY A 362 -12.50 6.33 15.89
N TRP A 363 -12.61 6.72 14.61
CA TRP A 363 -13.90 7.13 14.06
C TRP A 363 -14.87 5.95 13.91
N GLN A 364 -14.38 4.74 13.63
CA GLN A 364 -15.20 3.52 13.56
C GLN A 364 -15.63 3.06 14.96
N GLU A 365 -14.80 3.31 15.96
CA GLU A 365 -15.12 3.10 17.38
C GLU A 365 -16.05 4.18 17.95
N GLY A 366 -16.43 5.19 17.15
CA GLY A 366 -17.32 6.26 17.56
C GLY A 366 -16.68 7.25 18.53
N ARG A 367 -15.34 7.35 18.56
CA ARG A 367 -14.61 8.35 19.36
C ARG A 367 -14.71 9.71 18.70
N ASN A 368 -14.70 10.78 19.50
CA ASN A 368 -14.82 12.15 19.00
C ASN A 368 -13.43 12.79 18.83
N PRO A 369 -13.16 13.45 17.69
CA PRO A 369 -11.86 14.08 17.40
C PRO A 369 -11.65 15.41 18.13
N ASN A 370 -12.73 16.05 18.55
CA ASN A 370 -12.76 17.35 19.24
C ASN A 370 -14.09 17.47 20.02
N ALA A 371 -14.26 18.57 20.76
CA ALA A 371 -15.43 18.78 21.62
C ALA A 371 -16.74 19.11 20.88
N LEU A 372 -16.68 19.53 19.61
CA LEU A 372 -17.84 20.00 18.83
C LEU A 372 -18.32 18.98 17.79
N PHE A 373 -17.55 17.92 17.54
CA PHE A 373 -17.90 16.85 16.60
C PHE A 373 -18.29 15.58 17.35
N ASP A 374 -19.50 15.07 17.08
CA ASP A 374 -19.96 13.78 17.59
C ASP A 374 -20.01 12.78 16.43
N THR A 375 -19.03 11.87 16.43
CA THR A 375 -18.84 10.87 15.38
C THR A 375 -20.06 9.96 15.23
N ASN A 376 -20.65 9.52 16.34
CA ASN A 376 -21.80 8.62 16.33
C ASN A 376 -23.06 9.35 15.88
N PHE A 377 -23.29 10.56 16.36
CA PHE A 377 -24.39 11.40 15.90
C PHE A 377 -24.30 11.64 14.40
N TYR A 378 -23.12 12.03 13.91
CA TYR A 378 -22.92 12.35 12.50
C TYR A 378 -23.24 11.15 11.62
N LEU A 379 -22.69 9.97 11.92
CA LEU A 379 -22.96 8.75 11.15
C LEU A 379 -24.43 8.30 11.23
N GLN A 380 -25.10 8.53 12.37
CA GLN A 380 -26.53 8.20 12.53
C GLN A 380 -27.44 9.12 11.72
N GLN A 381 -27.14 10.42 11.64
CA GLN A 381 -27.92 11.37 10.84
C GLN A 381 -27.62 11.27 9.35
N ASN A 382 -26.46 10.71 8.99
CA ASN A 382 -25.94 10.66 7.63
C ASN A 382 -25.70 9.20 7.20
N PRO A 383 -26.76 8.39 7.01
CA PRO A 383 -26.64 6.96 6.71
C PRO A 383 -25.98 6.69 5.35
N ASP A 384 -26.00 7.64 4.43
CA ASP A 384 -25.26 7.59 3.16
C ASP A 384 -23.75 7.62 3.37
N VAL A 385 -23.26 8.46 4.29
CA VAL A 385 -21.83 8.52 4.67
C VAL A 385 -21.41 7.23 5.38
N ALA A 386 -22.26 6.75 6.30
CA ALA A 386 -22.02 5.50 7.02
C ALA A 386 -22.00 4.28 6.08
N ALA A 387 -22.86 4.24 5.05
CA ALA A 387 -22.93 3.13 4.11
C ALA A 387 -21.70 3.02 3.20
N VAL A 388 -21.06 4.15 2.87
CA VAL A 388 -19.84 4.18 2.04
C VAL A 388 -18.58 4.03 2.90
N GLY A 389 -18.69 4.19 4.23
CA GLY A 389 -17.56 4.03 5.15
C GLY A 389 -16.54 5.18 5.07
N ILE A 390 -16.97 6.38 4.72
CA ILE A 390 -16.11 7.58 4.69
C ILE A 390 -15.92 8.09 6.11
N ASN A 391 -14.71 8.54 6.46
CA ASN A 391 -14.45 9.17 7.74
C ASN A 391 -15.38 10.39 7.92
N PRO A 392 -16.19 10.45 8.99
CA PRO A 392 -17.26 11.44 9.12
C PRO A 392 -16.75 12.88 9.23
N VAL A 393 -15.57 13.07 9.81
CA VAL A 393 -14.95 14.41 9.93
C VAL A 393 -14.45 14.88 8.57
N GLU A 394 -13.78 14.00 7.82
CA GLU A 394 -13.32 14.28 6.46
C GLU A 394 -14.50 14.60 5.55
N HIS A 395 -15.58 13.82 5.63
CA HIS A 395 -16.81 14.13 4.91
C HIS A 395 -17.36 15.49 5.33
N PHE A 396 -17.44 15.76 6.63
CA PHE A 396 -18.02 17.02 7.11
C PHE A 396 -17.23 18.23 6.60
N VAL A 397 -15.91 18.23 6.78
CA VAL A 397 -15.01 19.34 6.41
C VAL A 397 -15.01 19.58 4.90
N ASN A 398 -15.05 18.51 4.09
CA ASN A 398 -15.00 18.64 2.63
C ASN A 398 -16.36 18.92 1.98
N TYR A 399 -17.46 18.40 2.56
CA TYR A 399 -18.78 18.43 1.92
C TYR A 399 -19.92 18.75 2.91
N GLY A 400 -19.93 18.10 4.07
CA GLY A 400 -21.10 18.05 4.94
C GLY A 400 -21.60 19.42 5.42
N TRP A 401 -20.70 20.35 5.74
CA TRP A 401 -21.12 21.69 6.16
C TRP A 401 -21.79 22.49 5.03
N GLN A 402 -21.38 22.28 3.77
CA GLN A 402 -21.98 22.91 2.60
C GLN A 402 -23.34 22.29 2.25
N GLU A 403 -23.52 21.03 2.63
CA GLU A 403 -24.79 20.31 2.54
C GLU A 403 -25.75 20.64 3.69
N GLY A 404 -25.32 21.47 4.66
CA GLY A 404 -26.10 21.85 5.84
C GLY A 404 -26.26 20.73 6.86
N ARG A 405 -25.33 19.76 6.89
CA ARG A 405 -25.30 18.70 7.90
C ARG A 405 -24.72 19.25 9.20
N ASP A 406 -25.16 18.71 10.33
CA ASP A 406 -24.71 19.14 11.66
C ASP A 406 -23.63 18.17 12.20
N PRO A 407 -22.49 18.67 12.72
CA PRO A 407 -21.40 17.83 13.22
C PRO A 407 -21.72 17.21 14.59
N SER A 408 -22.68 17.74 15.33
CA SER A 408 -23.18 17.20 16.60
C SER A 408 -24.60 17.70 16.88
N ALA A 409 -25.27 17.09 17.86
CA ALA A 409 -26.62 17.50 18.24
C ALA A 409 -26.70 18.94 18.81
N ASP A 410 -25.57 19.47 19.28
CA ASP A 410 -25.47 20.78 19.92
C ASP A 410 -24.90 21.86 18.98
N PHE A 411 -24.62 21.51 17.72
CA PHE A 411 -24.07 22.43 16.72
C PHE A 411 -24.97 22.49 15.49
N ASP A 412 -25.67 23.60 15.31
CA ASP A 412 -26.46 23.87 14.10
C ASP A 412 -25.60 24.61 13.07
N THR A 413 -25.25 23.91 11.99
CA THR A 413 -24.38 24.43 10.92
C THR A 413 -25.03 25.60 10.20
N SER A 414 -26.34 25.57 9.99
CA SER A 414 -27.06 26.62 9.25
C SER A 414 -27.17 27.90 10.06
N ASP A 415 -27.57 27.79 11.33
CA ASP A 415 -27.63 28.93 12.25
C ASP A 415 -26.24 29.54 12.47
N TYR A 416 -25.18 28.72 12.53
CA TYR A 416 -23.82 29.22 12.67
C TYR A 416 -23.34 30.00 11.44
N LEU A 417 -23.64 29.52 10.23
CA LEU A 417 -23.33 30.22 8.98
C LEU A 417 -24.13 31.52 8.84
N ASP A 418 -25.40 31.54 9.26
CA ASP A 418 -26.23 32.74 9.26
C ASP A 418 -25.69 33.82 10.21
N ALA A 419 -25.11 33.39 11.35
CA ALA A 419 -24.46 34.29 12.30
C ALA A 419 -23.07 34.77 11.85
N ASN A 420 -22.37 33.99 11.01
CA ASN A 420 -21.01 34.26 10.51
C ASN A 420 -20.98 34.23 8.97
N PRO A 421 -21.70 35.16 8.29
CA PRO A 421 -21.89 35.11 6.84
C PRO A 421 -20.60 35.27 6.03
N GLU A 422 -19.53 35.78 6.63
CA GLU A 422 -18.19 35.85 6.04
C GLU A 422 -17.59 34.47 5.75
N LEU A 423 -17.98 33.42 6.50
CA LEU A 423 -17.44 32.08 6.32
C LEU A 423 -17.78 31.50 4.96
N ALA A 424 -18.96 31.82 4.44
CA ALA A 424 -19.43 31.39 3.11
C ALA A 424 -18.50 31.84 1.95
N LEU A 425 -17.67 32.87 2.17
CA LEU A 425 -16.69 33.36 1.18
C LEU A 425 -15.25 32.93 1.48
N SER A 426 -14.99 32.41 2.68
CA SER A 426 -13.64 32.07 3.15
C SER A 426 -13.22 30.64 2.85
N GLY A 427 -14.18 29.74 2.63
CA GLY A 427 -13.92 28.29 2.48
C GLY A 427 -13.63 27.57 3.79
N ILE A 428 -13.55 28.29 4.91
CA ILE A 428 -13.37 27.75 6.26
C ILE A 428 -14.68 27.11 6.72
N SER A 429 -14.60 25.87 7.23
CA SER A 429 -15.79 25.19 7.74
C SER A 429 -16.30 25.83 9.05
N PRO A 430 -17.62 25.82 9.33
CA PRO A 430 -18.18 26.28 10.60
C PRO A 430 -17.54 25.64 11.84
N LEU A 431 -17.25 24.34 11.76
CA LEU A 431 -16.58 23.60 12.83
C LEU A 431 -15.17 24.14 13.08
N GLU A 432 -14.39 24.32 12.02
CA GLU A 432 -13.04 24.90 12.10
C GLU A 432 -13.07 26.30 12.73
N HIS A 433 -13.97 27.17 12.27
CA HIS A 433 -14.07 28.51 12.83
C HIS A 433 -14.45 28.46 14.32
N ALA A 434 -15.44 27.63 14.69
CA ALA A 434 -15.91 27.51 16.08
C ALA A 434 -14.82 27.02 17.03
N LEU A 435 -14.04 26.00 16.63
CA LEU A 435 -12.93 25.48 17.43
C LEU A 435 -11.83 26.54 17.66
N GLN A 436 -11.65 27.48 16.73
CA GLN A 436 -10.65 28.53 16.87
C GLN A 436 -11.10 29.75 17.69
N VAL A 437 -12.41 30.07 17.72
CA VAL A 437 -12.91 31.29 18.38
C VAL A 437 -13.49 31.08 19.78
N GLY A 438 -13.81 29.84 20.16
CA GLY A 438 -14.27 29.48 21.52
C GLY A 438 -15.74 29.74 21.74
#